data_AF-A0A349DEH3-F1
#
_entry.id   AF-A0A349DEH3-F1
#
_cell.length_a   1.000
_cell.length_b   1.000
_cell.length_c   1.000
_cell.angle_alpha   90.00
_cell.angle_beta   90.00
_cell.angle_gamma   90.00
#
_symmetry.space_group_name_H-M   'P 1'
#
loop_
_entity.id
_entity.type
_entity.pdbx_description
1 polymer ?
#
loop_
_entity_poly.entity_id
_entity_poly.type
_entity_poly.pdbx_seq_one_letter_code
_entity_poly.pdbx_strand_id
1 'polypeptide(L)'
;MVSLSKGVLKFKSDAYERAKHFYEVLFLIHMVVVFAFYNTKMVAPVFGIGLFVAALIVQFERNKNSVMIPFNTVWYFVLILFGALSGMWAQFFTSYNVAFLVRLVVIMLICASISIYVDDMEDLDRILSMFIAASVIIVLLEFTAVPSDGWKNGGVGRYFSGINPNDITVWIDFATAAAFYRAYVNEKRWMYIVVALFIVFCSFSGSRKGMLASVAAPLLIVVLSTHKNGYALRVIAAVLLVA
;
A
#
# COMPACT_ATOMS: atom_id res chain seq x y z
N MET A 1 -18.38 -13.82 15.85
CA MET A 1 -18.41 -14.78 14.72
C MET A 1 -17.57 -16.00 15.10
N VAL A 2 -18.15 -17.20 15.08
CA VAL A 2 -17.47 -18.44 15.51
C VAL A 2 -16.84 -19.11 14.27
N SER A 3 -15.53 -19.37 14.28
CA SER A 3 -14.89 -20.18 13.24
C SER A 3 -14.11 -21.33 13.87
N LEU A 4 -14.40 -22.55 13.43
CA LEU A 4 -13.65 -23.74 13.79
C LEU A 4 -12.47 -23.91 12.84
N SER A 5 -11.25 -23.73 13.37
CA SER A 5 -10.01 -24.07 12.68
C SER A 5 -9.16 -24.94 13.61
N LYS A 6 -8.86 -26.17 13.18
CA LYS A 6 -7.96 -27.11 13.85
C LYS A 6 -8.36 -27.50 15.29
N GLY A 7 -9.65 -27.70 15.55
CA GLY A 7 -10.13 -28.24 16.84
C GLY A 7 -10.03 -27.29 18.03
N VAL A 8 -9.68 -26.01 17.83
CA VAL A 8 -9.66 -24.99 18.88
C VAL A 8 -10.80 -24.01 18.63
N LEU A 9 -11.73 -23.92 19.59
CA LEU A 9 -12.77 -22.88 19.63
C LEU A 9 -12.09 -21.53 19.92
N LYS A 10 -11.82 -20.75 18.88
CA LYS A 10 -11.31 -19.38 19.02
C LYS A 10 -12.49 -18.43 19.23
N PHE A 11 -12.60 -17.89 20.44
CA PHE A 11 -13.48 -16.77 20.73
C PHE A 11 -12.80 -15.49 20.24
N LYS A 12 -13.34 -14.86 19.19
CA LYS A 12 -12.92 -13.51 18.81
C LYS A 12 -13.50 -12.53 19.84
N SER A 13 -12.63 -12.01 20.70
CA SER A 13 -12.96 -10.98 21.69
C SER A 13 -13.32 -9.67 20.98
N ASP A 14 -14.30 -8.91 21.49
CA ASP A 14 -14.62 -7.57 21.01
C ASP A 14 -13.40 -6.62 21.06
N ALA A 15 -12.43 -6.89 21.95
CA ALA A 15 -11.18 -6.15 21.99
C ALA A 15 -10.28 -6.41 20.77
N TYR A 16 -10.29 -7.62 20.22
CA TYR A 16 -9.50 -7.98 19.04
C TYR A 16 -10.03 -7.33 17.76
N GLU A 17 -11.35 -7.35 17.55
CA GLU A 17 -11.96 -6.67 16.39
C GLU A 17 -11.80 -5.14 16.48
N ARG A 18 -11.89 -4.56 17.69
CA ARG A 18 -11.57 -3.14 17.90
C ARG A 18 -10.12 -2.81 17.57
N ALA A 19 -9.17 -3.66 17.98
CA ALA A 19 -7.76 -3.48 17.65
C ALA A 19 -7.51 -3.57 16.13
N LYS A 20 -8.19 -4.50 15.44
CA LYS A 20 -8.13 -4.59 13.96
C LYS A 20 -8.63 -3.32 13.32
N HIS A 21 -9.83 -2.85 13.66
CA HIS A 21 -10.36 -1.61 13.12
C HIS A 21 -9.48 -0.39 13.42
N PHE A 22 -8.88 -0.34 14.60
CA PHE A 22 -7.92 0.72 14.94
C PHE A 22 -6.69 0.69 14.03
N TYR A 23 -6.10 -0.49 13.79
CA TYR A 23 -4.97 -0.64 12.87
C TYR A 23 -5.35 -0.25 11.44
N GLU A 24 -6.52 -0.70 10.97
CA GLU A 24 -7.07 -0.41 9.65
C GLU A 24 -7.25 1.09 9.40
N VAL A 25 -7.85 1.81 10.35
CA VAL A 25 -8.01 3.27 10.29
C VAL A 25 -6.65 3.95 10.30
N LEU A 26 -5.73 3.50 11.16
CA LEU A 26 -4.39 4.08 11.23
C LEU A 26 -3.60 3.83 9.94
N PHE A 27 -3.80 2.68 9.28
CA PHE A 27 -3.19 2.33 8.01
C PHE A 27 -3.69 3.24 6.89
N LEU A 28 -5.00 3.46 6.82
CA LEU A 28 -5.59 4.42 5.89
C LEU A 28 -5.02 5.83 6.11
N ILE A 29 -4.99 6.30 7.36
CA ILE A 29 -4.47 7.63 7.70
C ILE A 29 -2.98 7.72 7.33
N HIS A 30 -2.18 6.72 7.68
CA HIS A 30 -0.77 6.69 7.33
C HIS A 30 -0.57 6.79 5.81
N MET A 31 -1.32 6.00 5.03
CA MET A 31 -1.24 6.04 3.58
C MET A 31 -1.67 7.39 3.00
N VAL A 32 -2.61 8.12 3.59
CA VAL A 32 -2.95 9.47 3.10
C VAL A 32 -1.92 10.51 3.55
N VAL A 33 -1.49 10.44 4.81
CA VAL A 33 -0.61 11.44 5.45
C VAL A 33 0.82 11.38 4.94
N VAL A 34 1.37 10.17 4.73
CA VAL A 34 2.71 10.00 4.14
C VAL A 34 2.80 10.66 2.77
N PHE A 35 1.69 10.68 2.03
CA PHE A 35 1.64 11.30 0.70
C PHE A 35 1.34 12.79 0.77
N ALA A 36 0.39 13.22 1.59
CA ALA A 36 0.10 14.64 1.78
C ALA A 36 1.31 15.42 2.31
N PHE A 37 2.15 14.77 3.13
CA PHE A 37 3.30 15.40 3.81
C PHE A 37 4.63 14.70 3.51
N TYR A 38 4.79 14.16 2.31
CA TYR A 38 6.00 13.42 1.92
C TYR A 38 7.30 14.21 2.12
N ASN A 39 7.26 15.53 1.89
CA ASN A 39 8.41 16.41 2.06
C ASN A 39 8.73 16.72 3.53
N THR A 40 7.86 16.36 4.47
CA THR A 40 8.07 16.61 5.90
C THR A 40 8.80 15.43 6.54
N LYS A 41 10.09 15.64 6.84
CA LYS A 41 11.04 14.62 7.31
C LYS A 41 10.57 13.78 8.51
N MET A 42 9.72 14.32 9.39
CA MET A 42 9.30 13.66 10.63
C MET A 42 7.93 12.99 10.55
N VAL A 43 7.11 13.27 9.53
CA VAL A 43 5.73 12.78 9.48
C VAL A 43 5.69 11.28 9.19
N ALA A 44 6.33 10.84 8.11
CA ALA A 44 6.33 9.41 7.75
C ALA A 44 6.92 8.49 8.85
N PRO A 45 8.04 8.85 9.53
CA PRO A 45 8.54 8.06 10.65
C PRO A 45 7.56 7.94 11.83
N VAL A 46 6.94 9.04 12.26
CA VAL A 46 6.03 9.04 13.42
C VAL A 46 4.81 8.15 13.13
N PHE A 47 4.21 8.27 11.95
CA PHE A 47 3.07 7.43 11.59
C PHE A 47 3.49 5.97 11.34
N GLY A 48 4.69 5.71 10.84
CA GLY A 48 5.22 4.35 10.68
C GLY A 48 5.43 3.64 12.03
N ILE A 49 5.94 4.34 13.04
CA ILE A 49 6.04 3.83 14.42
C ILE A 49 4.63 3.56 14.99
N GLY A 50 3.70 4.50 14.80
CA GLY A 50 2.31 4.32 15.24
C GLY A 50 1.66 3.06 14.65
N LEU A 51 1.86 2.82 13.35
CA LEU A 51 1.39 1.60 12.68
C LEU A 51 1.98 0.33 13.28
N PHE A 52 3.29 0.33 13.52
CA PHE A 52 3.95 -0.82 14.11
C PHE A 52 3.41 -1.12 15.52
N VAL A 53 3.21 -0.09 16.35
CA VAL A 53 2.61 -0.24 17.68
C VAL A 53 1.18 -0.77 17.58
N ALA A 54 0.36 -0.25 16.66
CA ALA A 54 -1.00 -0.75 16.44
C ALA A 54 -1.01 -2.22 16.00
N ALA A 55 -0.08 -2.64 15.14
CA ALA A 55 0.06 -4.04 14.74
C ALA A 55 0.44 -4.95 15.93
N LEU A 56 1.32 -4.48 16.81
CA LEU A 56 1.64 -5.21 18.05
C LEU A 56 0.42 -5.33 18.96
N ILE A 57 -0.41 -4.29 19.11
CA ILE A 57 -1.66 -4.36 19.88
C ILE A 57 -2.59 -5.43 19.31
N VAL A 58 -2.75 -5.48 17.98
CA VAL A 58 -3.53 -6.54 17.30
C VAL A 58 -2.96 -7.91 17.63
N GLN A 59 -1.64 -8.06 17.59
CA GLN A 59 -0.97 -9.31 17.92
C GLN A 59 -1.16 -9.72 19.39
N PHE A 60 -1.09 -8.78 20.34
CA PHE A 60 -1.31 -9.04 21.76
C PHE A 60 -2.75 -9.46 22.04
N GLU A 61 -3.74 -8.77 21.47
CA GLU A 61 -5.15 -9.15 21.63
C GLU A 61 -5.47 -10.49 20.94
N ARG A 62 -4.78 -10.82 19.84
CA ARG A 62 -4.89 -12.14 19.19
C ARG A 62 -4.41 -13.27 20.10
N ASN A 63 -3.32 -13.02 20.83
CA ASN A 63 -2.58 -14.01 21.59
C ASN A 63 -2.76 -13.86 23.12
N LYS A 64 -3.88 -13.27 23.55
CA LYS A 64 -4.15 -12.93 24.95
C LYS A 64 -4.03 -14.10 25.94
N ASN A 65 -4.26 -15.33 25.45
CA ASN A 65 -4.21 -16.55 26.26
C ASN A 65 -2.92 -17.37 26.09
N SER A 66 -1.98 -16.94 25.25
CA SER A 66 -0.70 -17.61 25.04
C SER A 66 0.32 -16.63 24.46
N VAL A 67 1.44 -16.38 25.14
CA VAL A 67 2.53 -15.55 24.60
C VAL A 67 3.18 -16.28 23.42
N MET A 68 2.61 -16.12 22.23
CA MET A 68 3.14 -16.66 20.99
C MET A 68 3.62 -15.47 20.15
N ILE A 69 4.92 -15.32 20.02
CA ILE A 69 5.54 -14.33 19.14
C ILE A 69 5.91 -15.07 17.85
N PRO A 70 5.29 -14.75 16.70
CA PRO A 70 5.67 -15.33 15.43
C PRO A 70 7.14 -15.06 15.15
N PHE A 71 7.85 -16.06 14.64
CA PHE A 71 9.26 -15.98 14.29
C PHE A 71 9.57 -14.80 13.35
N ASN A 72 8.66 -14.51 12.42
CA ASN A 72 8.78 -13.37 11.50
C ASN A 72 8.85 -12.03 12.25
N THR A 73 8.06 -11.85 13.31
CA THR A 73 8.07 -10.63 14.14
C THR A 73 9.44 -10.42 14.79
N VAL A 74 10.10 -11.51 15.23
CA VAL A 74 11.44 -11.45 15.82
C VAL A 74 12.47 -10.99 14.79
N TRP A 75 12.43 -11.55 13.56
CA TRP A 75 13.35 -11.13 12.50
C TRP A 75 13.16 -9.70 12.06
N TYR A 76 11.91 -9.24 11.90
CA TYR A 76 11.64 -7.84 11.61
C TYR A 76 12.17 -6.92 12.71
N PHE A 77 12.02 -7.30 13.98
CA PHE A 77 12.55 -6.53 15.10
C PHE A 77 14.09 -6.46 15.06
N VAL A 78 14.76 -7.59 14.80
CA VAL A 78 16.22 -7.64 14.62
C VAL A 78 16.68 -6.75 13.46
N LEU A 79 16.00 -6.79 12.32
CA LEU A 79 16.32 -5.96 11.15
C LEU A 79 16.09 -4.47 11.41
N ILE A 80 14.99 -4.12 12.06
CA ILE A 80 14.69 -2.73 12.44
C ILE A 80 15.73 -2.21 13.42
N LEU A 81 16.08 -3.00 14.45
CA LEU A 81 17.13 -2.64 15.42
C LEU A 81 18.49 -2.51 14.75
N PHE A 82 18.86 -3.45 13.88
CA PHE A 82 20.09 -3.39 13.12
C PHE A 82 20.14 -2.12 12.27
N GLY A 83 19.07 -1.83 11.52
CA GLY A 83 18.95 -0.60 10.74
C GLY A 83 19.12 0.64 11.60
N ALA A 84 18.41 0.74 12.74
CA ALA A 84 18.50 1.88 13.65
C ALA A 84 19.90 2.05 14.26
N LEU A 85 20.51 0.96 14.73
CA LEU A 85 21.86 0.95 15.30
C LEU A 85 22.92 1.30 14.25
N SER A 86 22.81 0.76 13.03
CA SER A 86 23.66 1.14 11.89
C SER A 86 23.49 2.61 11.52
N GLY A 87 22.27 3.15 11.63
CA GLY A 87 21.98 4.56 11.44
C GLY A 87 22.68 5.47 12.44
N MET A 88 22.54 5.13 13.73
CA MET A 88 23.21 5.86 14.80
C MET A 88 24.73 5.75 14.66
N TRP A 89 25.26 4.57 14.34
CA TRP A 89 26.69 4.38 14.12
C TRP A 89 27.21 5.20 12.91
N ALA A 90 26.49 5.20 11.79
CA ALA A 90 26.87 5.95 10.59
C ALA A 90 26.93 7.47 10.81
N GLN A 91 26.11 8.01 11.73
CA GLN A 91 26.16 9.43 12.13
C GLN A 91 27.48 9.84 12.78
N PHE A 92 28.20 8.90 13.42
CA PHE A 92 29.45 9.21 14.12
C PHE A 92 30.69 9.13 13.23
N PHE A 93 30.64 8.43 12.09
CA PHE A 93 31.86 8.07 11.35
C PHE A 93 31.88 8.49 9.87
N THR A 94 30.78 8.95 9.27
CA THR A 94 30.76 9.28 7.82
C THR A 94 29.74 10.37 7.45
N SER A 95 30.02 11.09 6.36
CA SER A 95 29.10 11.94 5.57
C SER A 95 28.00 11.12 4.87
N TYR A 96 27.38 10.20 5.61
CA TYR A 96 26.36 9.28 5.11
C TYR A 96 24.99 9.95 5.07
N ASN A 97 24.18 9.60 4.07
CA ASN A 97 22.83 10.14 3.95
C ASN A 97 21.88 9.48 4.97
N VAL A 98 21.90 9.99 6.20
CA VAL A 98 21.03 9.55 7.31
C VAL A 98 19.55 9.48 6.89
N ALA A 99 19.11 10.37 5.99
CA ALA A 99 17.73 10.40 5.51
C ALA A 99 17.37 9.14 4.70
N PHE A 100 18.32 8.54 3.98
CA PHE A 100 18.09 7.26 3.27
C PHE A 100 17.84 6.11 4.25
N LEU A 101 18.66 6.03 5.31
CA LEU A 101 18.54 4.96 6.29
C LEU A 101 17.26 5.08 7.13
N VAL A 102 16.86 6.31 7.50
CA VAL A 102 15.56 6.55 8.14
C VAL A 102 14.41 6.07 7.25
N ARG A 103 14.45 6.36 5.94
CA ARG A 103 13.43 5.87 4.99
C ARG A 103 13.37 4.35 4.93
N LEU A 104 14.52 3.67 4.95
CA LEU A 104 14.61 2.22 4.94
C LEU A 104 13.99 1.61 6.21
N VAL A 105 14.27 2.18 7.38
CA VAL A 105 13.66 1.76 8.65
C VAL A 105 12.14 1.95 8.63
N VAL A 106 11.64 3.06 8.06
CA VAL A 106 10.19 3.29 7.92
C VAL A 106 9.54 2.25 7.00
N ILE A 107 10.15 1.93 5.87
CA ILE A 107 9.65 0.88 4.96
C ILE A 107 9.61 -0.47 5.70
N MET A 108 10.67 -0.80 6.45
CA MET A 108 10.70 -2.02 7.26
C MET A 108 9.60 -2.06 8.33
N LEU A 109 9.34 -0.94 9.00
CA LEU A 109 8.24 -0.83 9.99
C LEU A 109 6.87 -1.07 9.33
N ILE A 110 6.63 -0.51 8.15
CA ILE A 110 5.37 -0.72 7.41
C ILE A 110 5.24 -2.20 7.03
N CYS A 111 6.28 -2.79 6.40
CA CYS A 111 6.29 -4.20 6.02
C CYS A 111 6.07 -5.14 7.22
N ALA A 112 6.75 -4.86 8.34
CA ALA A 112 6.58 -5.61 9.58
C ALA A 112 5.15 -5.49 10.10
N SER A 113 4.57 -4.28 10.10
CA SER A 113 3.21 -4.04 10.57
C SER A 113 2.17 -4.84 9.76
N ILE A 114 2.29 -4.84 8.42
CA ILE A 114 1.41 -5.60 7.54
C ILE A 114 1.59 -7.09 7.77
N SER A 115 2.84 -7.56 7.88
CA SER A 115 3.12 -8.98 8.13
C SER A 115 2.63 -9.47 9.50
N ILE A 116 2.54 -8.60 10.50
CA ILE A 116 2.00 -8.93 11.82
C ILE A 116 0.47 -9.00 11.79
N TYR A 117 -0.16 -8.06 11.07
CA TYR A 117 -1.60 -7.95 10.94
C TYR A 117 -2.22 -9.04 10.06
N VAL A 118 -1.63 -9.32 8.89
CA VAL A 118 -2.19 -10.26 7.90
C VAL A 118 -1.98 -11.70 8.35
N ASP A 119 -3.07 -12.38 8.72
CA ASP A 119 -3.07 -13.82 9.04
C ASP A 119 -3.74 -14.66 7.94
N ASP A 120 -4.75 -14.09 7.28
CA ASP A 120 -5.51 -14.74 6.22
C ASP A 120 -5.70 -13.85 4.97
N MET A 121 -6.31 -14.42 3.94
CA MET A 121 -6.60 -13.72 2.69
C MET A 121 -7.66 -12.62 2.87
N GLU A 122 -8.50 -12.67 3.91
CA GLU A 122 -9.50 -11.65 4.19
C GLU A 122 -8.82 -10.38 4.73
N ASP A 123 -7.88 -10.54 5.66
CA ASP A 123 -7.04 -9.45 6.18
C ASP A 123 -6.22 -8.80 5.08
N LEU A 124 -5.67 -9.59 4.14
CA LEU A 124 -5.00 -9.05 2.96
C LEU A 124 -5.97 -8.25 2.06
N ASP A 125 -7.18 -8.75 1.80
CA ASP A 125 -8.20 -8.04 1.01
C ASP A 125 -8.65 -6.73 1.68
N ARG A 126 -8.68 -6.68 3.02
CA ARG A 126 -8.97 -5.44 3.79
C ARG A 126 -7.86 -4.40 3.63
N ILE A 127 -6.60 -4.79 3.79
CA ILE A 127 -5.46 -3.87 3.62
C ILE A 127 -5.36 -3.36 2.18
N LEU A 128 -5.54 -4.23 1.19
CA LEU A 128 -5.62 -3.82 -0.21
C LEU A 128 -6.78 -2.85 -0.47
N SER A 129 -7.92 -3.04 0.20
CA SER A 129 -9.04 -2.09 0.12
C SER A 129 -8.68 -0.72 0.67
N MET A 130 -7.99 -0.66 1.81
CA MET A 130 -7.55 0.60 2.41
C MET A 130 -6.49 1.29 1.55
N PHE A 131 -5.59 0.53 0.95
CA PHE A 131 -4.61 1.07 0.01
C PHE A 131 -5.27 1.68 -1.23
N ILE A 132 -6.25 0.98 -1.83
CA ILE A 132 -7.04 1.51 -2.95
C ILE A 132 -7.82 2.76 -2.51
N ALA A 133 -8.47 2.73 -1.33
CA ALA A 133 -9.22 3.86 -0.81
C ALA A 133 -8.33 5.10 -0.57
N ALA A 134 -7.15 4.92 0.04
CA ALA A 134 -6.16 5.98 0.21
C ALA A 134 -5.73 6.56 -1.14
N SER A 135 -5.51 5.71 -2.14
CA SER A 135 -5.14 6.13 -3.49
C SER A 135 -6.23 6.96 -4.15
N VAL A 136 -7.51 6.59 -3.98
CA VAL A 136 -8.64 7.40 -4.45
C VAL A 136 -8.65 8.76 -3.77
N ILE A 137 -8.48 8.82 -2.44
CA ILE A 137 -8.45 10.08 -1.68
C ILE A 137 -7.34 10.99 -2.21
N ILE A 138 -6.12 10.47 -2.40
CA ILE A 138 -4.98 11.24 -2.89
C ILE A 138 -5.24 11.77 -4.32
N VAL A 139 -5.78 10.93 -5.20
CA VAL A 139 -6.12 11.33 -6.58
C VAL A 139 -7.15 12.45 -6.59
N LEU A 140 -8.19 12.36 -5.75
CA LEU A 140 -9.21 13.41 -5.64
C LEU A 140 -8.60 14.71 -5.09
N LEU A 141 -7.78 14.63 -4.05
CA LEU A 141 -7.10 15.79 -3.47
C LEU A 141 -6.20 16.48 -4.50
N GLU A 142 -5.40 15.72 -5.25
CA GLU A 142 -4.55 16.25 -6.33
C GLU A 142 -5.37 16.90 -7.45
N PHE A 143 -6.48 16.30 -7.88
CA PHE A 143 -7.34 16.92 -8.88
C PHE A 143 -7.95 18.24 -8.39
N THR A 144 -8.40 18.29 -7.13
CA THR A 144 -9.00 19.52 -6.56
C THR A 144 -7.99 20.63 -6.32
N ALA A 145 -6.70 20.29 -6.14
CA ALA A 145 -5.65 21.28 -5.90
C ALA A 145 -5.10 21.92 -7.19
N VAL A 146 -5.47 21.44 -8.38
CA VAL A 146 -4.92 21.95 -9.64
C VAL A 146 -5.51 23.33 -9.97
N PRO A 147 -4.68 24.40 -10.04
CA PRO A 147 -5.16 25.72 -10.44
C PRO A 147 -5.58 25.73 -11.91
N SER A 148 -6.43 26.68 -12.32
CA SER A 148 -6.94 26.81 -13.70
C SER A 148 -5.84 26.81 -14.77
N ASP A 149 -4.69 27.42 -14.48
CA ASP A 149 -3.53 27.46 -15.38
C ASP A 149 -2.69 26.17 -15.33
N GLY A 150 -2.76 25.42 -14.23
CA GLY A 150 -2.07 24.13 -14.07
C GLY A 150 -2.60 23.06 -15.01
N TRP A 151 -3.90 23.09 -15.31
CA TRP A 151 -4.53 22.22 -16.32
C TRP A 151 -3.97 22.45 -17.73
N LYS A 152 -3.50 23.66 -18.03
CA LYS A 152 -2.94 24.04 -19.35
C LYS A 152 -1.43 23.82 -19.44
N ASN A 153 -0.70 24.00 -18.34
CA ASN A 153 0.77 24.13 -18.34
C ASN A 153 1.53 22.93 -17.77
N GLY A 154 0.85 21.85 -17.39
CA GLY A 154 1.49 20.55 -17.26
C GLY A 154 1.36 19.89 -15.89
N GLY A 155 0.79 18.68 -15.95
CA GLY A 155 0.94 17.59 -14.99
C GLY A 155 0.18 17.77 -13.69
N VAL A 156 -0.95 17.07 -13.56
CA VAL A 156 -1.63 16.83 -12.28
C VAL A 156 -0.73 15.96 -11.37
N GLY A 157 -0.87 16.06 -10.05
CA GLY A 157 -0.12 15.20 -9.13
C GLY A 157 1.14 15.82 -8.53
N ARG A 158 1.27 17.15 -8.56
CA ARG A 158 2.27 17.89 -7.79
C ARG A 158 1.67 19.02 -6.95
N TYR A 159 0.38 19.27 -7.08
CA TYR A 159 -0.24 20.51 -6.61
C TYR A 159 -0.67 20.39 -5.14
N PHE A 160 -1.14 19.22 -4.72
CA PHE A 160 -1.52 18.99 -3.33
C PHE A 160 -0.32 18.53 -2.49
N SER A 161 0.36 17.47 -2.93
CA SER A 161 1.43 16.82 -2.15
C SER A 161 2.82 17.46 -2.33
N GLY A 162 3.03 18.24 -3.40
CA GLY A 162 4.36 18.72 -3.78
C GLY A 162 5.33 17.61 -4.20
N ILE A 163 4.84 16.39 -4.46
CA ILE A 163 5.65 15.26 -4.90
C ILE A 163 5.86 15.32 -6.42
N ASN A 164 6.92 14.69 -6.90
CA ASN A 164 7.12 14.46 -8.33
C ASN A 164 5.97 13.60 -8.89
N PRO A 165 5.28 14.01 -9.97
CA PRO A 165 4.20 13.23 -10.57
C PRO A 165 4.59 11.79 -10.90
N ASN A 166 5.86 11.55 -11.27
CA ASN A 166 6.36 10.19 -11.52
C ASN A 166 6.28 9.31 -10.27
N ASP A 167 6.65 9.84 -9.11
CA ASP A 167 6.68 9.08 -7.87
C ASP A 167 5.25 8.75 -7.42
N ILE A 168 4.31 9.69 -7.52
CA ILE A 168 2.89 9.41 -7.23
C ILE A 168 2.33 8.37 -8.20
N THR A 169 2.65 8.49 -9.49
CA THR A 169 2.08 7.56 -10.48
C THR A 169 2.46 6.12 -10.21
N VAL A 170 3.67 5.82 -9.72
CA VAL A 170 4.07 4.46 -9.35
C VAL A 170 3.12 3.84 -8.32
N TRP A 171 2.70 4.62 -7.32
CA TRP A 171 1.75 4.15 -6.31
C TRP A 171 0.34 3.95 -6.87
N ILE A 172 -0.10 4.89 -7.71
CA ILE A 172 -1.38 4.78 -8.40
C ILE A 172 -1.38 3.59 -9.36
N ASP A 173 -0.25 3.23 -9.96
CA ASP A 173 -0.11 2.05 -10.82
C ASP A 173 -0.29 0.76 -10.01
N PHE A 174 0.33 0.67 -8.82
CA PHE A 174 0.09 -0.44 -7.91
C PHE A 174 -1.39 -0.52 -7.48
N ALA A 175 -2.01 0.62 -7.17
CA ALA A 175 -3.42 0.68 -6.82
C ALA A 175 -4.32 0.28 -8.00
N THR A 176 -3.93 0.64 -9.23
CA THR A 176 -4.59 0.25 -10.48
C THR A 176 -4.53 -1.25 -10.70
N ALA A 177 -3.35 -1.85 -10.52
CA ALA A 177 -3.16 -3.30 -10.60
C ALA A 177 -4.02 -4.03 -9.56
N ALA A 178 -3.98 -3.57 -8.30
CA ALA A 178 -4.77 -4.16 -7.22
C ALA A 178 -6.29 -4.03 -7.45
N ALA A 179 -6.76 -2.85 -7.87
CA ALA A 179 -8.17 -2.62 -8.18
C ALA A 179 -8.62 -3.45 -9.38
N PHE A 180 -7.80 -3.55 -10.43
CA PHE A 180 -8.11 -4.35 -11.61
C PHE A 180 -8.12 -5.84 -11.30
N TYR A 181 -7.17 -6.34 -10.52
CA TYR A 181 -7.17 -7.73 -10.05
C TYR A 181 -8.48 -8.05 -9.33
N ARG A 182 -8.93 -7.19 -8.42
CA ARG A 182 -10.19 -7.41 -7.70
C ARG A 182 -11.43 -7.25 -8.59
N ALA A 183 -11.40 -6.36 -9.59
CA ALA A 183 -12.47 -6.21 -10.57
C ALA A 183 -12.60 -7.46 -11.45
N TYR A 184 -11.47 -7.95 -11.96
CA TYR A 184 -11.41 -8.99 -12.98
C TYR A 184 -11.37 -10.40 -12.41
N VAL A 185 -10.54 -10.66 -11.40
CA VAL A 185 -10.37 -11.99 -10.78
C VAL A 185 -11.39 -12.23 -9.68
N ASN A 186 -11.61 -11.25 -8.79
CA ASN A 186 -12.57 -11.38 -7.69
C ASN A 186 -14.00 -10.91 -8.05
N GLU A 187 -14.23 -10.60 -9.33
CA GLU A 187 -15.53 -10.21 -9.90
C GLU A 187 -16.22 -8.98 -9.27
N LYS A 188 -15.47 -8.12 -8.58
CA LYS A 188 -15.98 -6.88 -7.99
C LYS A 188 -16.11 -5.77 -9.05
N ARG A 189 -17.12 -5.88 -9.92
CA ARG A 189 -17.29 -5.03 -11.13
C ARG A 189 -17.22 -3.52 -10.91
N TRP A 190 -17.67 -3.01 -9.76
CA TRP A 190 -17.61 -1.57 -9.47
C TRP A 190 -16.17 -1.02 -9.46
N MET A 191 -15.17 -1.87 -9.21
CA MET A 191 -13.76 -1.47 -9.20
C MET A 191 -13.22 -1.10 -10.59
N TYR A 192 -13.91 -1.45 -11.68
CA TYR A 192 -13.56 -0.93 -13.00
C TYR A 192 -13.66 0.60 -13.08
N ILE A 193 -14.59 1.20 -12.33
CA ILE A 193 -14.73 2.67 -12.25
C ILE A 193 -13.49 3.27 -11.56
N VAL A 194 -12.99 2.61 -10.51
CA VAL A 194 -11.78 3.03 -9.79
C VAL A 194 -10.54 2.90 -10.67
N VAL A 195 -10.42 1.82 -11.43
CA VAL A 195 -9.34 1.63 -12.41
C VAL A 195 -9.36 2.74 -13.46
N ALA A 196 -10.54 3.08 -13.99
CA ALA A 196 -10.68 4.16 -14.97
C ALA A 196 -10.24 5.51 -14.38
N LEU A 197 -10.63 5.81 -13.13
CA LEU A 197 -10.19 7.02 -12.42
C LEU A 197 -8.66 7.09 -12.33
N PHE A 198 -8.00 5.99 -11.99
CA PHE A 198 -6.54 5.94 -11.88
C PHE A 198 -5.82 6.10 -13.22
N ILE A 199 -6.31 5.47 -14.29
CA ILE A 199 -5.75 5.65 -15.65
C ILE A 199 -5.90 7.11 -16.10
N VAL A 200 -7.06 7.72 -15.83
CA VAL A 200 -7.29 9.14 -16.13
C VAL A 200 -6.28 10.01 -15.38
N PHE A 201 -6.10 9.77 -14.07
CA PHE A 201 -5.07 10.47 -13.29
C PHE A 201 -3.66 10.31 -13.88
N CYS A 202 -3.24 9.08 -14.19
CA CYS A 202 -1.92 8.83 -14.79
C CYS A 202 -1.77 9.50 -16.16
N SER A 203 -2.84 9.66 -16.92
CA SER A 203 -2.83 10.39 -18.20
C SER A 203 -2.64 11.90 -18.00
N PHE A 204 -3.32 12.47 -17.00
CA PHE A 204 -3.22 13.90 -16.68
C PHE A 204 -1.95 14.27 -15.90
N SER A 205 -1.23 13.31 -15.33
CA SER A 205 0.00 13.58 -14.57
C SER A 205 1.20 13.96 -15.44
N GLY A 206 1.14 13.67 -16.74
CA GLY A 206 2.27 13.85 -17.67
C GLY A 206 3.37 12.78 -17.53
N SER A 207 3.22 11.81 -16.61
CA SER A 207 4.13 10.69 -16.44
C SER A 207 3.89 9.62 -17.51
N ARG A 208 4.75 9.60 -18.55
CA ARG A 208 4.70 8.54 -19.58
C ARG A 208 4.91 7.15 -18.99
N LYS A 209 5.78 7.04 -17.97
CA LYS A 209 6.07 5.78 -17.28
C LYS A 209 4.86 5.28 -16.51
N GLY A 210 4.20 6.18 -15.76
CA GLY A 210 3.01 5.86 -15.00
C GLY A 210 1.84 5.47 -15.90
N MET A 211 1.59 6.24 -16.95
CA MET A 211 0.54 5.91 -17.93
C MET A 211 0.75 4.50 -18.53
N LEU A 212 1.96 4.18 -18.99
CA LEU A 212 2.25 2.85 -19.55
C LEU A 212 2.08 1.74 -18.51
N ALA A 213 2.58 1.93 -17.29
CA ALA A 213 2.46 0.94 -16.22
C ALA A 213 0.99 0.71 -15.79
N SER A 214 0.20 1.78 -15.67
CA SER A 214 -1.23 1.71 -15.32
C SER A 214 -2.06 0.90 -16.32
N VAL A 215 -1.64 0.81 -17.58
CA VAL A 215 -2.30 0.02 -18.63
C VAL A 215 -1.68 -1.38 -18.76
N ALA A 216 -0.34 -1.47 -18.72
CA ALA A 216 0.38 -2.73 -18.84
C ALA A 216 0.07 -3.69 -17.69
N ALA A 217 -0.08 -3.21 -16.45
CA ALA A 217 -0.36 -4.07 -15.31
C ALA A 217 -1.72 -4.79 -15.43
N PRO A 218 -2.84 -4.11 -15.75
CA PRO A 218 -4.10 -4.78 -16.11
C PRO A 218 -3.96 -5.80 -17.24
N LEU A 219 -3.23 -5.47 -18.31
CA LEU A 219 -3.02 -6.39 -19.43
C LEU A 219 -2.28 -7.65 -18.99
N LEU A 220 -1.21 -7.51 -18.20
CA LEU A 220 -0.48 -8.64 -17.63
C LEU A 220 -1.37 -9.51 -16.74
N ILE A 221 -2.26 -8.92 -15.94
CA ILE A 221 -3.22 -9.67 -15.12
C ILE A 221 -4.18 -10.48 -16.01
N VAL A 222 -4.66 -9.89 -17.12
CA VAL A 222 -5.51 -10.62 -18.08
C VAL A 222 -4.77 -11.79 -18.71
N VAL A 223 -3.50 -11.59 -19.07
CA VAL A 223 -2.62 -12.62 -19.65
C VAL A 223 -2.34 -13.73 -18.65
N LEU A 224 -1.98 -13.39 -17.41
CA LEU A 224 -1.60 -14.37 -16.38
C LEU A 224 -2.81 -15.11 -15.77
N SER A 225 -4.03 -14.63 -15.99
CA SER A 225 -5.26 -15.26 -15.51
C SER A 225 -5.64 -16.48 -16.37
N THR A 226 -4.95 -17.59 -16.14
CA THR A 226 -5.11 -18.88 -16.84
C THR A 226 -6.46 -19.56 -16.63
N HIS A 227 -7.19 -19.21 -15.56
CA HIS A 227 -8.47 -19.84 -15.20
C HIS A 227 -9.66 -19.42 -16.07
N LYS A 228 -9.51 -18.44 -16.98
CA LYS A 228 -10.61 -17.96 -17.83
C LYS A 228 -10.43 -18.36 -19.29
N ASN A 229 -11.49 -18.90 -19.90
CA ASN A 229 -11.51 -19.34 -21.32
C ASN A 229 -10.96 -18.29 -22.29
N GLY A 230 -10.22 -18.74 -23.33
CA GLY A 230 -9.64 -17.87 -24.36
C GLY A 230 -8.22 -17.35 -24.06
N TYR A 231 -7.47 -18.02 -23.18
CA TYR A 231 -6.11 -17.64 -22.76
C TYR A 231 -5.17 -17.29 -23.92
N ALA A 232 -5.07 -18.15 -24.94
CA ALA A 232 -4.18 -17.93 -26.09
C ALA A 232 -4.52 -16.64 -26.86
N LEU A 233 -5.82 -16.35 -27.04
CA LEU A 233 -6.29 -15.18 -27.77
C LEU A 233 -6.02 -13.87 -27.00
N ARG A 234 -6.05 -13.94 -25.66
CA ARG A 234 -5.72 -12.81 -24.77
C ARG A 234 -4.22 -12.53 -24.70
N VAL A 235 -3.39 -13.56 -24.72
CA VAL A 235 -1.92 -13.43 -24.84
C VAL A 235 -1.58 -12.72 -26.15
N ILE A 236 -2.17 -13.15 -27.27
CA ILE A 236 -1.95 -12.54 -28.59
C ILE A 236 -2.40 -11.07 -28.60
N ALA A 237 -3.59 -10.76 -28.06
CA ALA A 237 -4.09 -9.39 -27.97
C ALA A 237 -3.22 -8.48 -27.09
N ALA A 238 -2.68 -8.99 -25.99
CA ALA A 238 -1.79 -8.23 -25.11
C ALA A 238 -0.42 -7.96 -25.75
N VAL A 239 0.14 -8.91 -26.51
CA VAL A 239 1.39 -8.72 -27.25
C VAL A 239 1.22 -7.67 -28.37
N LEU A 240 0.10 -7.69 -29.09
CA LEU A 240 -0.20 -6.72 -30.16
C LEU A 240 -0.50 -5.30 -29.67
N LEU A 241 -0.88 -5.11 -28.40
CA LEU A 241 -1.14 -3.79 -27.80
C LEU A 241 0.12 -3.11 -27.25
N VAL A 242 1.20 -3.88 -27.03
CA VAL A 242 2.47 -3.41 -26.48
C VAL A 242 3.55 -3.21 -27.56
N ALA A 243 3.40 -3.86 -28.72
CA ALA A 243 4.25 -3.70 -29.90
C ALA A 243 3.81 -2.50 -30.77
#